data_AF-A0A845R682-F1
#
_entry.id   AF-A0A845R682-F1
#
_cell.length_a   1.000
_cell.length_b   1.000
_cell.length_c   1.000
_cell.angle_alpha   90.00
_cell.angle_beta   90.00
_cell.angle_gamma   90.00
#
_symmetry.space_group_name_H-M   'P 1'
#
loop_
_entity.id
_entity.type
_entity.pdbx_description
1 polymer ?
#
loop_
_entity_poly.entity_id
_entity_poly.type
_entity_poly.pdbx_seq_one_letter_code
_entity_poly.pdbx_strand_id
1 'polypeptide(L)' 'MNLQQQLLDLDVTVNRISRGISAVSLMSAGLDQDLDPRLDGFSAICEYLFDTDQMLRRQLNLCLDTVRQ' A
#
# COMPACT_ATOMS: atom_id res chain seq x y z
N MET A 1 11.46 -12.23 20.91
CA MET A 1 10.23 -11.63 20.36
C MET A 1 9.22 -12.72 20.11
N ASN A 2 7.97 -12.50 20.49
CA ASN A 2 6.88 -13.40 20.10
C ASN A 2 6.33 -13.00 18.71
N LEU A 3 5.52 -13.88 18.11
CA LEU A 3 4.91 -13.64 16.80
C LEU A 3 4.07 -12.36 16.77
N GLN A 4 3.36 -12.06 17.85
CA GLN A 4 2.55 -10.84 17.96
C GLN A 4 3.40 -9.57 17.82
N GLN A 5 4.55 -9.50 18.49
CA GLN A 5 5.49 -8.38 18.39
C GLN A 5 6.03 -8.23 16.96
N GLN A 6 6.39 -9.34 16.32
CA GLN A 6 6.85 -9.32 14.92
C GLN A 6 5.79 -8.80 13.94
N LEU A 7 4.52 -9.20 14.14
CA LEU A 7 3.41 -8.72 13.31
C LEU A 7 3.10 -7.24 13.54
N LEU A 8 3.26 -6.74 14.78
CA LEU A 8 3.12 -5.30 15.07
C LEU A 8 4.25 -4.48 14.43
N ASP A 9 5.49 -4.97 14.47
CA ASP A 9 6.61 -4.31 13.78
C ASP A 9 6.42 -4.31 12.26
N LEU A 10 5.85 -5.40 11.71
CA LEU A 10 5.47 -5.48 10.31
C LEU A 10 4.34 -4.47 9.99
N ASP A 11 3.37 -4.26 10.87
CA ASP A 11 2.30 -3.26 10.69
C ASP A 11 2.84 -1.84 10.60
N VAL A 12 3.85 -1.49 11.41
CA VAL A 12 4.53 -0.19 11.28
C VAL A 12 5.17 -0.04 9.89
N THR A 13 5.78 -1.11 9.38
CA THR A 13 6.44 -1.12 8.07
C THR A 13 5.41 -1.02 6.93
N VAL A 14 4.33 -1.79 7.00
CA VAL A 14 3.23 -1.76 6.04
C VAL A 14 2.57 -0.39 6.03
N ASN A 15 2.29 0.22 7.19
CA ASN A 15 1.75 1.57 7.26
C ASN A 15 2.64 2.62 6.59
N ARG A 16 3.97 2.49 6.72
CA ARG A 16 4.92 3.39 6.03
C ARG A 16 4.85 3.22 4.51
N ILE A 17 4.75 1.99 4.02
CA ILE A 17 4.60 1.68 2.59
C ILE A 17 3.28 2.24 2.07
N SER A 18 2.16 2.00 2.75
CA SER A 18 0.84 2.51 2.33
C SER A 18 0.83 4.03 2.20
N ARG A 19 1.48 4.75 3.12
CA ARG A 19 1.63 6.20 3.06
C ARG A 19 2.42 6.64 1.82
N GLY A 20 3.49 5.93 1.48
CA GLY A 20 4.26 6.19 0.26
C GLY A 20 3.43 5.97 -1.00
N ILE A 21 2.71 4.85 -1.09
CA ILE A 21 1.83 4.53 -2.22
C ILE A 21 0.71 5.56 -2.37
N SER A 22 0.11 5.99 -1.25
CA SER A 22 -0.90 7.05 -1.25
C SER A 22 -0.34 8.37 -1.79
N ALA A 23 0.88 8.75 -1.40
CA ALA A 23 1.53 9.95 -1.90
C ALA A 23 1.80 9.86 -3.42
N VAL A 24 2.31 8.72 -3.91
CA VAL A 24 2.53 8.49 -5.34
C VAL A 24 1.22 8.55 -6.13
N SER A 25 0.14 7.97 -5.59
CA SER A 25 -1.19 8.00 -6.22
C SER A 25 -1.73 9.43 -6.34
N LEU A 26 -1.55 10.26 -5.31
CA LEU A 26 -1.92 11.67 -5.34
C LEU A 26 -1.10 12.47 -6.36
N MET A 27 0.20 12.18 -6.46
CA MET A 27 1.07 12.80 -7.47
C MET A 27 0.63 12.41 -8.89
N SER A 28 0.29 11.14 -9.11
CA SER A 28 -0.24 10.64 -10.39
C SER A 28 -1.53 11.35 -10.80
N ALA A 29 -2.50 11.45 -9.88
CA ALA A 29 -3.75 12.17 -10.14
C ALA A 29 -3.55 13.66 -10.47
N GLY A 30 -2.47 14.27 -9.97
CA GLY A 30 -2.10 15.64 -10.32
C GLY A 30 -1.52 15.77 -11.74
N LEU A 31 -0.88 14.72 -12.26
CA LEU A 31 -0.29 14.68 -13.61
C LEU A 31 -1.34 14.35 -14.69
N ASP A 32 -2.34 13.53 -14.36
CA ASP A 32 -3.39 13.08 -15.29
C ASP A 32 -4.25 14.24 -15.87
N GLN A 33 -4.12 15.45 -15.30
CA GLN A 33 -4.76 16.67 -15.81
C GLN A 33 -4.19 17.13 -17.17
N ASP A 34 -3.00 16.66 -17.56
CA ASP A 34 -2.28 17.13 -18.76
C ASP A 34 -2.56 16.29 -20.04
N LEU A 35 -3.44 15.27 -20.00
CA LEU A 35 -3.85 14.45 -21.16
C LEU A 35 -2.66 13.87 -21.98
N ASP A 36 -1.52 13.63 -21.35
CA ASP A 36 -0.34 13.04 -22.00
C ASP A 36 -0.43 11.50 -21.98
N PRO A 37 -0.50 10.83 -23.14
CA PRO A 37 -0.58 9.35 -23.21
C PRO A 37 0.62 8.62 -22.60
N ARG A 38 1.74 9.31 -22.34
CA ARG A 38 2.88 8.75 -21.61
C ARG A 38 2.58 8.55 -20.11
N LEU A 39 1.54 9.18 -19.59
CA LEU A 39 1.11 9.08 -18.20
C LEU A 39 0.26 7.82 -17.93
N ASP A 40 -0.31 7.20 -18.97
CA ASP A 40 -1.07 5.95 -18.86
C ASP A 40 -0.26 4.84 -18.17
N GLY A 41 1.04 4.73 -18.51
CA GLY A 41 1.94 3.77 -17.87
C GLY A 41 2.20 4.08 -16.40
N PHE A 42 2.24 5.35 -16.01
CA PHE A 42 2.39 5.75 -14.61
C PHE A 42 1.12 5.49 -13.80
N SER A 43 -0.05 5.72 -14.41
CA SER A 43 -1.36 5.39 -13.82
C SER A 43 -1.47 3.90 -13.51
N ALA A 44 -1.12 3.03 -14.48
CA ALA A 44 -1.15 1.57 -14.29
C ALA A 44 -0.20 1.10 -13.15
N ILE A 45 0.96 1.73 -12.99
CA ILE A 45 1.87 1.45 -11.87
C ILE A 45 1.23 1.84 -10.54
N CYS A 46 0.56 2.99 -10.49
CA CYS A 46 -0.14 3.45 -9.29
C CYS A 46 -1.27 2.49 -8.89
N GLU A 47 -2.06 2.03 -9.86
CA GLU A 47 -3.10 1.02 -9.63
C GLU A 47 -2.51 -0.28 -9.07
N TYR A 48 -1.45 -0.81 -9.68
CA TYR A 48 -0.79 -2.02 -9.19
C TYR A 48 -0.27 -1.88 -7.75
N LEU A 49 0.32 -0.73 -7.42
CA LEU A 49 0.82 -0.44 -6.08
C LEU A 49 -0.34 -0.37 -5.08
N PHE A 50 -1.44 0.30 -5.45
CA PHE A 50 -2.62 0.43 -4.60
C PHE A 50 -3.27 -0.93 -4.29
N ASP A 51 -3.47 -1.76 -5.32
CA ASP A 51 -4.05 -3.10 -5.16
C ASP A 51 -3.17 -4.00 -4.30
N THR A 52 -1.85 -3.92 -4.50
CA THR A 52 -0.88 -4.67 -3.70
C THR A 52 -0.89 -4.21 -2.23
N ASP A 53 -1.00 -2.90 -1.96
CA ASP A 53 -1.12 -2.37 -0.59
C ASP A 53 -2.39 -2.86 0.11
N GLN A 54 -3.53 -2.83 -0.58
CA GLN A 54 -4.79 -3.36 -0.04
C GLN A 54 -4.67 -4.83 0.31
N MET A 55 -4.12 -5.65 -0.60
CA MET A 55 -3.93 -7.07 -0.35
C MET A 55 -3.00 -7.31 0.84
N LEU A 56 -1.87 -6.59 0.91
CA LEU A 56 -0.90 -6.72 1.99
C LEU A 56 -1.51 -6.35 3.35
N ARG A 57 -2.22 -5.22 3.44
CA ARG A 57 -2.95 -4.83 4.65
C ARG A 57 -3.97 -5.88 5.08
N ARG A 58 -4.74 -6.41 4.13
CA ARG A 58 -5.73 -7.45 4.41
C ARG A 58 -5.08 -8.69 5.00
N GLN A 59 -4.01 -9.19 4.41
CA GLN A 59 -3.30 -10.38 4.90
C GLN A 59 -2.68 -10.13 6.28
N LEU A 60 -2.09 -8.95 6.49
CA LEU A 60 -1.52 -8.62 7.79
C LEU A 60 -2.59 -8.53 8.89
N ASN A 61 -3.74 -7.92 8.61
CA ASN A 61 -4.86 -7.87 9.55
C ASN A 61 -5.34 -9.28 9.92
N LEU A 62 -5.46 -10.20 8.94
CA LEU A 62 -5.83 -11.58 9.21
C LEU A 62 -4.81 -12.28 10.14
N CYS A 63 -3.52 -12.05 9.94
CA CYS A 63 -2.47 -12.57 10.83
C CYS A 63 -2.58 -11.99 12.23
N LEU A 64 -2.78 -10.68 12.36
CA LEU A 64 -2.93 -10.00 13.65
C LEU A 64 -4.17 -10.49 14.41
N ASP A 65 -5.29 -10.69 13.72
CA ASP A 65 -6.52 -11.18 14.32
C ASP A 65 -6.37 -12.63 14.79
N THR A 66 -5.67 -13.46 14.04
CA THR A 66 -5.38 -14.86 14.41
C THR A 66 -4.52 -14.95 15.67
N VAL A 67 -3.55 -14.03 15.85
CA VAL A 67 -2.64 -14.05 17.00
C VAL A 67 -3.20 -13.34 18.23
N ARG A 68 -4.31 -12.59 18.08
CA ARG A 68 -5.05 -11.97 19.20
C ARG A 68 -6.07 -12.90 19.86
N GLN A 69 -6.47 -13.98 19.18
CA GLN A 69 -7.34 -15.04 19.69
C GLN A 69 -6.58 -15.98 20.62
#